data_AF-A0A2N7R6S7-F1
#
_entry.id   AF-A0A2N7R6S7-F1
#
_cell.length_a   1.000
_cell.length_b   1.000
_cell.length_c   1.000
_cell.angle_alpha   90.00
_cell.angle_beta   90.00
_cell.angle_gamma   90.00
#
_symmetry.space_group_name_H-M   'P 1'
#
loop_
_entity.id
_entity.type
_entity.pdbx_description
1 polymer ?
#
loop_
_entity_poly.entity_id
_entity_poly.type
_entity_poly.pdbx_seq_one_letter_code
_entity_poly.pdbx_strand_id
1 'polypeptide(L)' 'MIYAGATVLGRITIGAGSTIGGNVWLTQSVPPESNVSQAQMRND' A
#
# COMPACT_ATOMS: atom_id res chain seq x y z
N MET A 1 1.47 -3.04 8.92
CA MET A 1 0.10 -2.57 9.20
C MET A 1 -0.63 -2.31 7.89
N ILE A 2 -1.93 -2.60 7.79
CA ILE A 2 -2.75 -2.33 6.62
C ILE A 2 -4.00 -1.59 7.11
N TYR A 3 -4.21 -0.37 6.62
CA TYR A 3 -5.36 0.46 6.99
C TYR A 3 -6.62 0.09 6.18
N ALA A 4 -7.79 0.48 6.70
CA ALA A 4 -9.08 0.15 6.12
C ALA A 4 -9.23 0.65 4.67
N GLY A 5 -9.93 -0.12 3.84
CA GLY A 5 -10.16 0.20 2.43
C GLY A 5 -8.97 -0.10 1.51
N ALA A 6 -7.84 -0.59 2.04
CA ALA A 6 -6.76 -1.09 1.20
C ALA A 6 -7.19 -2.37 0.46
N THR A 7 -6.95 -2.43 -0.85
CA THR A 7 -7.15 -3.61 -1.69
C THR A 7 -5.79 -4.17 -2.09
N VAL A 8 -5.55 -5.46 -1.84
CA VAL A 8 -4.33 -6.16 -2.27
C VAL A 8 -4.72 -7.22 -3.27
N LEU A 9 -4.23 -7.11 -4.51
CA LEU A 9 -4.61 -8.00 -5.60
C LEU A 9 -3.41 -8.82 -6.10
N GLY A 10 -3.53 -10.14 -5.99
CA GLY A 10 -2.55 -11.09 -6.54
C GLY A 10 -1.59 -11.67 -5.50
N ARG A 11 -0.48 -12.22 -5.98
CA ARG A 11 0.57 -12.83 -5.15
C ARG A 11 1.56 -11.75 -4.70
N ILE A 12 1.26 -11.10 -3.58
CA ILE A 12 2.01 -9.96 -3.05
C ILE A 12 2.74 -10.34 -1.77
N THR A 13 4.01 -9.95 -1.65
CA THR A 13 4.75 -9.97 -0.39
C THR A 13 4.78 -8.56 0.18
N ILE A 14 4.35 -8.41 1.43
CA ILE A 14 4.48 -7.16 2.19
C ILE A 14 5.57 -7.39 3.24
N GLY A 15 6.66 -6.66 3.13
CA GLY A 15 7.78 -6.76 4.07
C GLY A 15 7.38 -6.38 5.50
N ALA A 16 8.12 -6.93 6.47
CA ALA A 16 7.93 -6.61 7.88
C ALA A 16 8.13 -5.10 8.12
N GLY A 17 7.40 -4.53 9.09
CA GLY A 17 7.42 -3.09 9.39
C GLY A 17 6.67 -2.21 8.40
N SER A 18 6.26 -2.72 7.24
CA SER A 18 5.60 -1.91 6.22
C SER A 18 4.19 -1.49 6.61
N THR A 19 3.81 -0.28 6.17
CA THR A 19 2.52 0.33 6.42
C THR A 19 1.83 0.65 5.09
N ILE A 20 0.64 0.07 4.89
CA ILE A 20 -0.21 0.31 3.72
C ILE A 20 -1.37 1.21 4.13
N GLY A 21 -1.44 2.39 3.54
CA GLY A 21 -2.47 3.40 3.76
C GLY A 21 -3.86 2.94 3.37
N GLY A 22 -4.88 3.63 3.91
CA GLY A 22 -6.27 3.34 3.58
C GLY A 22 -6.57 3.69 2.14
N ASN A 23 -7.55 3.00 1.54
CA ASN A 23 -7.97 3.19 0.15
C ASN A 23 -6.84 3.02 -0.90
N VAL A 24 -5.72 2.38 -0.53
CA VAL A 24 -4.64 2.04 -1.45
C VAL A 24 -5.03 0.82 -2.28
N TRP A 25 -4.74 0.85 -3.58
CA TRP A 25 -4.82 -0.32 -4.46
C TRP A 25 -3.42 -0.86 -4.74
N LEU A 26 -3.08 -2.01 -4.14
CA LEU A 26 -1.75 -2.60 -4.20
C LEU A 26 -1.72 -3.83 -5.12
N THR A 27 -0.91 -3.74 -6.19
CA THR A 27 -0.72 -4.80 -7.20
C THR A 27 0.72 -5.28 -7.28
N GLN A 28 1.62 -4.74 -6.45
CA GLN A 28 3.05 -5.05 -6.45
C GLN A 28 3.56 -5.30 -5.03
N SER A 29 4.56 -6.18 -4.89
CA SER A 29 5.22 -6.45 -3.62
C SER A 29 5.89 -5.21 -3.05
N VAL A 30 5.93 -5.12 -1.73
CA VAL A 30 6.43 -3.98 -0.97
C VAL A 30 7.61 -4.46 -0.12
N PRO A 31 8.79 -3.81 -0.19
CA PRO A 31 9.93 -4.18 0.65
C PRO A 31 9.64 -3.91 2.14
N PRO A 32 10.44 -4.45 3.06
CA PRO A 32 10.33 -4.13 4.49
C PRO A 32 10.45 -2.63 4.77
N GLU A 33 9.93 -2.19 5.92
CA GLU A 33 10.01 -0.81 6.43
C GLU A 33 9.49 0.27 5.44
N SER A 34 8.56 -0.10 4.56
CA SER A 34 8.01 0.80 3.54
C SER A 34 6.71 1.47 3.99
N ASN A 35 6.47 2.69 3.51
CA ASN A 35 5.20 3.39 3.67
C ASN A 35 4.55 3.61 2.30
N VAL A 36 3.37 3.03 2.09
CA VAL A 36 2.59 3.20 0.85
C VAL A 36 1.34 3.99 1.18
N SER A 37 1.22 5.23 0.70
CA SER A 37 0.05 6.07 0.87
C SER A 37 -0.70 6.22 -0.44
N GLN A 38 -1.99 6.59 -0.37
CA GLN A 38 -2.74 6.96 -1.56
C GLN A 38 -2.05 8.14 -2.25
N ALA A 39 -1.87 8.06 -3.57
CA ALA A 39 -1.35 9.18 -4.34
C ALA A 39 -2.32 10.36 -4.20
N GLN A 40 -1.80 11.54 -3.84
CA GLN A 40 -2.59 12.75 -3.95
C GLN A 40 -2.97 12.96 -5.41
N MET A 41 -4.26 13.16 -5.69
CA MET A 41 -4.68 13.64 -6.99
C MET A 41 -4.02 15.00 -7.18
N ARG A 42 -3.03 15.07 -8.07
CA ARG A 42 -2.52 16.36 -8.54
C ARG A 42 -3.60 16.94 -9.45
N ASN A 43 -4.31 17.93 -8.92
CA ASN A 43 -5.17 18.80 -9.71
C ASN A 43 -4.26 19.91 -10.26
N ASP A 44 -3.86 19.77 -11.52
CA ASP A 44 -3.33 20.89 -12.30
C ASP A 44 -4.49 21.66 -12.96
#